data_AF-A0A1W2AM31-F1
#
_entry.id   AF-A0A1W2AM31-F1
#
_cell.length_a   1.000
_cell.length_b   1.000
_cell.length_c   1.000
_cell.angle_alpha   90.00
_cell.angle_beta   90.00
_cell.angle_gamma   90.00
#
_symmetry.space_group_name_H-M   'P 1'
#
loop_
_entity.id
_entity.type
_entity.pdbx_description
1 polymer ?
#
loop_
_entity_poly.entity_id
_entity_poly.type
_entity_poly.pdbx_seq_one_letter_code
_entity_poly.pdbx_strand_id
1 'polypeptide(L)'
;MPDKDVTLKPRLKTVPKVERPRLYKVILLNDDYTPRDFVVIVLKAVFRIGPETSYRIMMTAHQKGSCVVAVFTRDIAETKAKEATDLAKEAGFPLMFTTEPEE
;
A
#
# COMPACT_ATOMS: atom_id res chain seq x y z
N MET A 1 -69.61 -12.74 6.01
CA MET A 1 -68.31 -13.06 5.38
C MET A 1 -67.43 -11.83 5.58
N PRO A 2 -66.33 -11.84 6.35
CA PRO A 2 -65.45 -10.69 6.43
C PRO A 2 -64.28 -10.86 5.44
N ASP A 3 -64.13 -9.87 4.57
CA ASP A 3 -63.01 -9.67 3.66
C ASP A 3 -61.68 -9.60 4.44
N LYS A 4 -60.73 -10.45 4.07
CA LYS A 4 -59.37 -10.44 4.61
C LYS A 4 -58.54 -9.42 3.84
N ASP A 5 -58.39 -8.25 4.43
CA ASP A 5 -57.50 -7.20 3.97
C ASP A 5 -56.03 -7.63 4.23
N VAL A 6 -55.37 -8.15 3.19
CA VAL A 6 -53.97 -8.58 3.25
C VAL A 6 -53.07 -7.36 3.12
N THR A 7 -52.68 -6.80 4.25
CA THR A 7 -51.67 -5.73 4.32
C THR A 7 -50.29 -6.29 3.99
N LEU A 8 -49.86 -6.11 2.74
CA LEU A 8 -48.50 -6.43 2.29
C LEU A 8 -47.50 -5.43 2.90
N LYS A 9 -46.76 -5.86 3.92
CA LYS A 9 -45.64 -5.08 4.46
C LYS A 9 -44.52 -4.94 3.40
N PRO A 10 -43.99 -3.74 3.12
CA PRO A 10 -42.93 -3.57 2.15
C PRO A 10 -41.65 -4.26 2.65
N ARG A 11 -41.07 -5.15 1.84
CA ARG A 11 -39.73 -5.69 2.10
C ARG A 11 -38.71 -4.56 1.96
N LEU A 12 -38.04 -4.20 3.04
CA LEU A 12 -36.92 -3.27 3.04
C LEU A 12 -35.83 -3.82 2.11
N LYS A 13 -35.61 -3.16 0.97
CA LYS A 13 -34.44 -3.41 0.12
C LYS A 13 -33.21 -2.92 0.88
N THR A 14 -32.44 -3.84 1.44
CA THR A 14 -31.13 -3.53 2.03
C THR A 14 -30.20 -3.11 0.90
N VAL A 15 -29.90 -1.82 0.80
CA VAL A 15 -28.82 -1.33 -0.07
C VAL A 15 -27.51 -1.75 0.61
N PRO A 16 -26.67 -2.59 -0.01
CA PRO A 16 -25.39 -2.96 0.58
C PRO A 16 -24.56 -1.70 0.79
N LYS A 17 -24.21 -1.40 2.05
CA LYS A 17 -23.25 -0.36 2.38
C LYS A 17 -21.88 -0.86 1.94
N VAL A 18 -21.38 -0.34 0.81
CA VAL A 18 -20.01 -0.57 0.38
C VAL A 18 -19.11 0.25 1.31
N GLU A 19 -18.40 -0.41 2.21
CA GLU A 19 -17.37 0.25 3.00
C GLU A 19 -16.24 0.73 2.07
N ARG A 20 -15.73 1.94 2.33
CA ARG A 20 -14.58 2.45 1.59
C ARG A 20 -13.37 1.54 1.85
N PRO A 21 -12.58 1.18 0.82
CA PRO A 21 -11.39 0.37 1.02
C PRO A 21 -10.46 1.04 2.01
N ARG A 22 -9.95 0.28 2.98
CA ARG A 22 -8.90 0.75 3.88
C ARG A 22 -7.62 0.97 3.07
N LEU A 23 -7.06 2.16 3.22
CA LEU A 23 -5.82 2.55 2.59
C LEU A 23 -4.64 2.14 3.48
N TYR A 24 -3.51 1.84 2.84
CA TYR A 24 -2.29 1.33 3.45
C TYR A 24 -1.10 2.08 2.87
N LYS A 25 -0.25 2.58 3.76
CA LYS A 25 1.03 3.20 3.43
C LYS A 25 2.05 2.10 3.15
N VAL A 26 2.81 2.22 2.06
CA VAL A 26 4.02 1.44 1.80
C VAL A 26 5.22 2.25 2.27
N ILE A 27 6.06 1.64 3.10
CA ILE A 27 7.16 2.32 3.80
C ILE A 27 8.47 1.67 3.41
N LEU A 28 9.42 2.50 2.98
CA LEU A 28 10.82 2.13 2.80
C LEU A 28 11.55 2.25 4.15
N LEU A 29 12.24 1.20 4.57
CA LEU A 29 13.09 1.19 5.76
C LEU A 29 14.56 1.42 5.38
N ASN A 30 15.28 2.20 6.19
CA ASN A 30 16.71 2.40 6.01
C ASN A 30 17.52 1.20 6.50
N ASP A 31 18.66 0.96 5.84
CA ASP A 31 19.69 0.01 6.23
C ASP A 31 21.07 0.53 5.79
N ASP A 32 22.14 -0.06 6.31
CA ASP A 32 23.53 0.41 6.08
C ASP A 32 24.26 -0.32 4.94
N TYR A 33 23.61 -1.26 4.25
CA TYR A 33 24.25 -2.18 3.30
C TYR A 33 23.74 -2.03 1.85
N THR A 34 22.52 -1.53 1.65
CA THR A 34 21.94 -1.36 0.33
C THR A 34 22.49 -0.10 -0.36
N PRO A 35 23.07 -0.21 -1.57
CA PRO A 35 23.52 0.96 -2.32
C PRO A 35 22.38 1.93 -2.65
N ARG A 36 22.61 3.23 -2.49
CA ARG A 36 21.61 4.28 -2.75
C ARG A 36 21.02 4.22 -4.16
N ASP A 37 21.86 3.96 -5.16
CA ASP A 37 21.43 3.83 -6.55
C ASP A 37 20.52 2.62 -6.76
N PHE A 38 20.75 1.53 -6.03
CA PHE A 38 19.90 0.36 -6.05
C PHE A 38 18.50 0.67 -5.51
N VAL A 39 18.41 1.40 -4.40
CA VAL A 39 17.12 1.86 -3.84
C VAL A 39 16.34 2.68 -4.87
N VAL A 40 17.01 3.59 -5.59
CA VAL A 40 16.37 4.41 -6.64
C VAL A 40 15.87 3.54 -7.81
N ILE A 41 16.61 2.50 -8.20
CA ILE A 41 16.18 1.54 -9.23
C ILE A 41 14.91 0.80 -8.79
N VAL A 42 14.87 0.30 -7.55
CA VAL A 42 13.69 -0.41 -7.01
C VAL A 42 12.46 0.52 -6.97
N LEU A 43 12.62 1.76 -6.52
CA LEU A 43 11.55 2.76 -6.48
C LEU A 43 10.99 3.08 -7.89
N LYS A 44 11.86 3.14 -8.90
CA LYS A 44 11.45 3.32 -10.30
C LYS A 44 10.74 2.09 -10.87
N ALA A 45 11.26 0.89 -10.61
CA ALA A 45 10.74 -0.34 -11.18
C ALA A 45 9.34 -0.69 -10.65
N VAL A 46 9.19 -0.71 -9.32
CA VAL A 46 7.98 -1.20 -8.64
C VAL A 46 6.92 -0.11 -8.49
N PHE A 47 7.33 1.11 -8.16
CA PHE A 47 6.41 2.21 -7.84
C PHE A 47 6.27 3.23 -8.97
N ARG A 48 7.05 3.11 -10.05
CA ARG A 48 7.04 4.03 -11.20
C ARG A 48 7.30 5.49 -10.79
N ILE A 49 8.11 5.67 -9.74
CA ILE A 49 8.46 6.99 -9.21
C ILE A 49 9.61 7.57 -10.05
N GLY A 50 9.51 8.85 -10.42
CA GLY A 50 10.55 9.55 -11.17
C GLY A 50 11.87 9.72 -10.38
N PRO A 51 13.01 9.87 -11.06
CA PRO A 51 14.35 9.87 -10.45
C PRO A 51 14.51 10.83 -9.28
N GLU A 52 14.07 12.08 -9.42
CA GLU A 52 14.21 13.10 -8.38
C GLU A 52 13.43 12.75 -7.12
N THR A 53 12.19 12.28 -7.28
CA THR A 53 11.34 11.88 -6.15
C THR A 53 11.89 10.61 -5.50
N SER A 54 12.37 9.63 -6.28
CA SER A 54 13.03 8.45 -5.73
C SER A 54 14.24 8.82 -4.88
N TYR A 55 15.06 9.77 -5.34
CA TYR A 55 16.21 10.24 -4.57
C TYR A 55 15.79 10.92 -3.26
N ARG A 56 14.75 11.77 -3.29
CA ARG A 56 14.21 12.39 -2.07
C ARG A 56 13.66 11.37 -1.07
N ILE A 57 12.92 10.37 -1.54
CA ILE A 57 12.39 9.29 -0.69
C ILE A 57 13.54 8.52 -0.04
N MET A 58 14.51 8.09 -0.85
CA MET A 58 15.70 7.36 -0.37
C MET A 58 16.47 8.18 0.67
N MET A 59 16.76 9.46 0.39
CA MET A 59 17.47 10.33 1.33
C MET A 59 16.67 10.55 2.62
N THR A 60 15.34 10.64 2.52
CA THR A 60 14.48 10.77 3.70
C THR A 60 14.55 9.52 4.57
N ALA A 61 14.49 8.33 3.97
CA ALA A 61 14.67 7.08 4.71
C ALA A 61 16.06 7.05 5.37
N HIS A 62 17.11 7.39 4.63
CA HIS A 62 18.48 7.44 5.17
C HIS A 62 18.63 8.34 6.39
N GLN A 63 18.00 9.51 6.38
CA GLN A 63 18.10 10.49 7.46
C GLN A 63 17.16 10.20 8.64
N LYS A 64 15.99 9.62 8.38
CA LYS A 64 14.91 9.48 9.38
C LYS A 64 14.63 8.03 9.79
N GLY A 65 15.37 7.08 9.25
CA GLY A 65 15.17 5.64 9.45
C GLY A 65 14.10 5.01 8.56
N SER A 66 13.13 5.80 8.06
CA SER A 66 12.10 5.31 7.13
C SER A 66 11.46 6.44 6.31
N CYS A 67 10.75 6.08 5.24
CA CYS A 67 9.99 7.03 4.43
C CYS A 67 8.74 6.36 3.82
N VAL A 68 7.61 7.06 3.84
CA VAL A 68 6.41 6.64 3.11
C VAL A 68 6.66 6.82 1.62
N VAL A 69 6.50 5.74 0.85
CA VAL A 69 6.72 5.69 -0.59
C VAL A 69 5.45 6.06 -1.34
N ALA A 70 4.32 5.43 -0.97
CA ALA A 70 3.02 5.60 -1.60
C ALA A 70 1.92 5.02 -0.71
N VAL A 71 0.67 5.35 -1.05
CA VAL A 71 -0.53 4.83 -0.37
C VAL A 71 -1.37 4.07 -1.39
N PHE A 72 -1.80 2.86 -1.04
CA PHE A 72 -2.64 2.01 -1.88
C PHE A 72 -3.75 1.33 -1.08
N THR A 73 -4.64 0.61 -1.75
CA THR A 73 -5.46 -0.40 -1.05
C THR A 73 -4.56 -1.51 -0.51
N ARG A 74 -5.00 -2.17 0.58
CA ARG A 74 -4.24 -3.21 1.26
C ARG A 74 -3.52 -4.19 0.32
N ASP A 75 -4.27 -4.86 -0.55
CA ASP A 75 -3.72 -5.94 -1.37
C ASP A 75 -2.66 -5.43 -2.37
N ILE A 76 -2.82 -4.20 -2.87
CA ILE A 76 -1.82 -3.56 -3.75
C ILE A 76 -0.59 -3.15 -2.94
N ALA A 77 -0.78 -2.60 -1.73
CA ALA A 77 0.31 -2.21 -0.85
C ALA A 77 1.18 -3.43 -0.49
N GLU A 78 0.55 -4.52 -0.04
CA GLU A 78 1.22 -5.77 0.32
C GLU A 78 1.97 -6.36 -0.88
N THR A 79 1.33 -6.41 -2.05
CA THR A 79 1.96 -6.94 -3.28
C THR A 79 3.19 -6.12 -3.67
N LYS A 80 3.10 -4.78 -3.67
CA LYS A 80 4.22 -3.91 -4.05
C LYS A 80 5.36 -3.93 -3.03
N ALA A 81 5.04 -3.94 -1.73
CA ALA A 81 6.05 -4.05 -0.68
C ALA A 81 6.82 -5.37 -0.80
N LYS A 82 6.09 -6.48 -1.06
CA LYS A 82 6.70 -7.79 -1.29
C LYS A 82 7.58 -7.79 -2.54
N GLU A 83 7.07 -7.32 -3.69
CA GLU A 83 7.82 -7.26 -4.94
C GLU A 83 9.14 -6.47 -4.78
N ALA A 84 9.10 -5.31 -4.14
CA ALA A 84 10.28 -4.48 -3.91
C ALA A 84 11.30 -5.13 -2.96
N THR A 85 10.81 -5.80 -1.90
CA THR A 85 11.67 -6.52 -0.95
C THR A 85 12.29 -7.76 -1.59
N ASP A 86 11.55 -8.48 -2.43
CA ASP A 86 12.04 -9.66 -3.15
C ASP A 86 13.13 -9.28 -4.16
N LEU A 87 12.96 -8.19 -4.92
CA LEU A 87 14.00 -7.68 -5.83
C LEU A 87 15.31 -7.37 -5.11
N ALA A 88 15.23 -6.79 -3.90
CA ALA A 88 16.41 -6.53 -3.10
C ALA A 88 17.08 -7.81 -2.60
N LYS A 89 16.27 -8.76 -2.12
CA LYS A 89 16.74 -10.05 -1.66
C LYS A 89 17.43 -10.85 -2.77
N GLU A 90 16.88 -10.85 -3.97
CA GLU A 90 17.47 -11.48 -5.16
C GLU A 90 18.82 -10.84 -5.53
N ALA A 91 18.96 -9.53 -5.32
CA ALA A 91 20.21 -8.80 -5.49
C ALA A 91 21.19 -8.93 -4.31
N GLY A 92 20.82 -9.64 -3.23
CA GLY A 92 21.66 -9.85 -2.06
C GLY A 92 21.69 -8.69 -1.06
N PHE A 93 20.72 -7.77 -1.13
CA PHE A 93 20.62 -6.62 -0.24
C PHE A 93 19.53 -6.78 0.82
N PRO A 94 19.71 -6.22 2.04
CA PRO A 94 18.72 -6.30 3.12
C PRO A 94 17.60 -5.26 3.03
N LEU A 95 17.49 -4.51 1.93
CA LEU A 95 16.46 -3.47 1.73
C LEU A 95 15.05 -4.04 1.97
N MET A 96 14.28 -3.34 2.81
CA MET A 96 12.96 -3.80 3.22
C MET A 96 11.88 -2.74 2.96
N PHE A 97 10.74 -3.21 2.46
CA PHE A 97 9.50 -2.45 2.38
C PHE A 97 8.45 -3.09 3.27
N THR A 98 7.70 -2.28 4.02
CA THR A 98 6.62 -2.72 4.89
C THR A 98 5.33 -1.95 4.60
N THR A 99 4.21 -2.39 5.18
CA THR A 99 2.90 -1.75 5.04
C THR A 99 2.27 -1.48 6.39
N GLU A 100 1.61 -0.34 6.52
CA GLU A 100 0.78 -0.02 7.69
C GLU A 100 -0.55 0.62 7.25
N PRO A 101 -1.66 0.43 8.01
CA PRO A 101 -2.91 1.13 7.74
C PRO A 101 -2.73 2.66 7.73
N GLU A 102 -3.40 3.33 6.81
CA GLU A 102 -3.57 4.78 6.85
C GLU A 102 -4.64 5.11 7.91
N GLU A 103 -4.35 6.07 8.80
CA GLU A 103 -5.27 6.54 9.86
C GLU A 103 -6.42 7.39 9.31
#